data_AF-A0A2A3H0P4-F1
#
_entry.id   AF-A0A2A3H0P4-F1
#
_cell.length_a   1.000
_cell.length_b   1.000
_cell.length_c   1.000
_cell.angle_alpha   90.00
_cell.angle_beta   90.00
_cell.angle_gamma   90.00
#
_symmetry.space_group_name_H-M   'P 1'
#
loop_
_entity.id
_entity.type
_entity.pdbx_description
1 polymer ?
#
loop_
_entity_poly.entity_id
_entity_poly.type
_entity_poly.pdbx_seq_one_letter_code
_entity_poly.pdbx_strand_id
1 'polypeptide(L)'
;MGAGEGPPRYLLLSYDTAGELGGTVALEETWARCADCEGLFDAPPPPAHEVREPHDRASPDEPLYGRQPEPPEPPLRLLGCTPLGALQRALNAGEEDLGHAKLLRLDVTGRAVQTAVEGELTAWMPSAHGPGLVDLTLDPWSERPPSAASEVWDLWWQGRPTTANAWAGCGPEGRAFWLRTAAVNRAAGQPDTPAGTTHHLDGRHVTDEHGFFCALGEAVNGPGGYFGRDLDTLDECLNGGWGAAWPFTLIWHDADVARARLGAARGHPDATPHPGRRPPDFEELLAHLAGRAVDVRPV
;
A
#
# COMPACT_ATOMS: atom_id res chain seq x y z
N MET A 1 12.55 -28.72 14.72
CA MET A 1 12.57 -27.31 14.29
C MET A 1 11.14 -26.82 14.39
N GLY A 2 10.82 -26.09 15.46
CA GLY A 2 9.44 -25.71 15.79
C GLY A 2 8.98 -24.51 14.97
N ALA A 3 7.71 -24.50 14.58
CA ALA A 3 7.08 -23.48 13.72
C ALA A 3 6.82 -22.12 14.43
N GLY A 4 7.76 -21.66 15.29
CA GLY A 4 7.58 -20.46 16.13
C GLY A 4 8.84 -19.64 16.38
N GLU A 5 9.94 -19.89 15.66
CA GLU A 5 11.26 -19.29 15.96
C GLU A 5 11.62 -18.07 15.08
N GLY A 6 10.68 -17.54 14.29
CA GLY A 6 10.87 -16.35 13.47
C GLY A 6 10.55 -15.04 14.23
N PRO A 7 11.15 -13.90 13.85
CA PRO A 7 10.73 -12.61 14.39
C PRO A 7 9.26 -12.32 14.01
N PRO A 8 8.53 -11.57 14.86
CA PRO A 8 7.12 -11.27 14.59
C PRO A 8 6.98 -10.42 13.32
N ARG A 9 6.00 -10.74 12.49
CA ARG A 9 5.70 -10.00 11.26
C ARG A 9 4.69 -8.87 11.48
N TYR A 10 3.95 -8.92 12.57
CA TYR A 10 2.89 -7.96 12.86
C TYR A 10 2.94 -7.44 14.31
N LEU A 11 2.59 -6.18 14.46
CA LEU A 11 2.38 -5.52 15.76
C LEU A 11 0.91 -5.13 15.88
N LEU A 12 0.30 -5.50 17.00
CA LEU A 12 -1.04 -5.09 17.35
C LEU A 12 -0.96 -3.97 18.37
N LEU A 13 -1.56 -2.83 18.04
CA LEU A 13 -1.67 -1.67 18.91
C LEU A 13 -3.12 -1.46 19.35
N SER A 14 -3.33 -0.95 20.56
CA SER A 14 -4.63 -0.44 20.98
C SER A 14 -5.05 0.69 20.05
N TYR A 15 -6.32 0.70 19.66
CA TYR A 15 -6.90 1.78 18.87
C TYR A 15 -8.02 2.43 19.67
N ASP A 16 -7.93 3.74 19.92
CA ASP A 16 -8.98 4.50 20.61
C ASP A 16 -9.72 5.37 19.60
N THR A 17 -10.97 5.04 19.32
CA THR A 17 -11.85 5.84 18.46
C THR A 17 -12.33 7.13 19.14
N ALA A 18 -12.22 7.26 20.46
CA ALA A 18 -12.72 8.40 21.22
C ALA A 18 -11.71 9.57 21.33
N GLY A 19 -10.42 9.32 21.06
CA GLY A 19 -9.35 10.32 21.14
C GLY A 19 -9.48 11.51 20.18
N GLU A 20 -10.24 11.35 19.08
CA GLU A 20 -10.42 12.42 18.08
C GLU A 20 -11.39 13.54 18.54
N LEU A 21 -12.25 13.27 19.53
CA LEU A 21 -13.27 14.22 20.00
C LEU A 21 -12.92 14.90 21.33
N GLY A 22 -11.89 14.41 22.06
CA GLY A 22 -11.68 14.70 23.48
C GLY A 22 -10.31 15.27 23.88
N GLY A 23 -9.44 15.65 22.94
CA GLY A 23 -8.22 16.43 23.22
C GLY A 23 -7.14 15.75 24.08
N THR A 24 -7.29 14.48 24.44
CA THR A 24 -6.24 13.65 25.04
C THR A 24 -6.09 12.41 24.17
N VAL A 25 -5.06 12.41 23.32
CA VAL A 25 -4.69 11.24 22.52
C VAL A 25 -4.13 10.21 23.51
N ALA A 26 -4.91 9.19 23.85
CA ALA A 26 -4.35 8.02 24.51
C ALA A 26 -3.26 7.47 23.58
N LEU A 27 -2.01 7.41 24.05
CA LEU A 27 -0.92 6.83 23.28
C LEU A 27 -1.28 5.37 22.97
N GLU A 28 -1.24 4.99 21.69
CA GLU A 28 -1.47 3.62 21.26
C GLU A 28 -0.54 2.67 22.03
N GLU A 29 -1.10 1.82 22.89
CA GLU A 29 -0.36 0.81 23.67
C GLU A 29 -0.07 -0.40 22.79
N THR A 30 1.12 -0.98 22.90
CA THR A 30 1.39 -2.28 22.28
C THR A 30 0.63 -3.39 22.99
N TRP A 31 -0.29 -4.03 22.26
CA TRP A 31 -1.13 -5.13 22.75
C TRP A 31 -0.57 -6.50 22.42
N ALA A 32 0.01 -6.69 21.24
CA ALA A 32 0.63 -7.98 20.91
C ALA A 32 1.68 -7.87 19.82
N ARG A 33 2.58 -8.87 19.79
CA ARG A 33 3.45 -9.16 18.64
C ARG A 33 3.03 -10.50 18.07
N CYS A 34 2.68 -10.54 16.79
CA CYS A 34 2.12 -11.73 16.14
C CYS A 34 3.07 -12.26 15.06
N ALA A 35 3.14 -13.59 14.97
CA ALA A 35 4.01 -14.27 14.03
C ALA A 35 3.50 -14.14 12.60
N ASP A 36 2.17 -14.25 12.41
CA ASP A 36 1.55 -14.14 11.09
C ASP A 36 0.08 -13.67 11.17
N CYS A 37 -0.55 -13.45 10.02
CA CYS A 37 -1.96 -13.10 9.89
C CYS A 37 -2.62 -13.84 8.71
N GLU A 38 -3.59 -14.72 8.99
CA GLU A 38 -4.39 -15.41 7.96
C GLU A 38 -5.57 -14.54 7.51
N GLY A 39 -5.86 -14.59 6.21
CA GLY A 39 -6.98 -13.86 5.59
C GLY A 39 -6.73 -12.37 5.37
N LEU A 40 -5.53 -11.86 5.66
CA LEU A 40 -5.22 -10.43 5.64
C LEU A 40 -5.44 -9.77 4.28
N PHE A 41 -5.08 -10.46 3.21
CA PHE A 41 -5.10 -9.90 1.86
C PHE A 41 -6.42 -10.20 1.18
N ASP A 42 -6.91 -9.25 0.40
CA ASP A 42 -8.08 -9.47 -0.46
C ASP A 42 -7.83 -10.61 -1.44
N ALA A 43 -8.91 -11.34 -1.75
CA ALA A 43 -8.88 -12.29 -2.86
C ALA A 43 -8.55 -11.50 -4.14
N PRO A 44 -7.64 -12.02 -5.01
CA PRO A 44 -7.41 -11.38 -6.29
C PRO A 44 -8.74 -11.30 -7.05
N PRO A 45 -9.02 -10.18 -7.76
CA PRO A 45 -10.24 -10.07 -8.55
C PRO A 45 -10.32 -11.29 -9.49
N PRO A 46 -11.50 -11.93 -9.64
CA PRO A 46 -11.63 -13.06 -10.54
C PRO A 46 -11.12 -12.65 -11.93
N PRO A 47 -10.42 -13.55 -12.66
CA PRO A 47 -9.98 -13.23 -14.01
C PRO A 47 -11.19 -12.79 -14.81
N ALA A 48 -11.06 -11.69 -15.55
CA ALA A 48 -12.10 -11.17 -16.44
C ALA A 48 -12.45 -12.27 -17.46
N HIS A 49 -13.42 -13.11 -17.12
CA HIS A 49 -14.04 -14.03 -18.04
C HIS A 49 -14.94 -13.19 -18.92
N GLU A 50 -14.76 -13.30 -20.24
CA GLU A 50 -15.62 -12.72 -21.27
C GLU A 50 -17.07 -12.81 -20.80
N VAL A 51 -17.63 -11.67 -20.35
CA VAL A 51 -19.05 -11.56 -20.12
C VAL A 51 -19.67 -11.64 -21.50
N ARG A 52 -20.01 -12.86 -21.93
CA ARG A 52 -20.82 -13.08 -23.11
C ARG A 52 -22.16 -12.40 -22.82
N GLU A 53 -22.36 -11.23 -23.41
CA GLU A 53 -23.57 -10.44 -23.20
C GLU A 53 -24.81 -11.32 -23.40
N PRO A 54 -25.73 -11.40 -22.42
CA PRO A 54 -27.06 -11.86 -22.71
C PRO A 54 -27.74 -10.76 -23.52
N HIS A 55 -27.78 -11.00 -24.81
CA HIS A 55 -28.58 -10.25 -25.76
C HIS A 55 -30.07 -10.54 -25.43
N ASP A 56 -30.66 -9.81 -24.49
CA ASP A 56 -32.11 -9.79 -24.32
C ASP A 56 -32.60 -8.40 -23.89
N ARG A 57 -33.57 -7.90 -24.67
CA ARG A 57 -34.20 -6.59 -24.49
C ARG A 57 -34.92 -6.55 -23.14
N ALA A 58 -34.48 -5.71 -22.23
CA ALA A 58 -35.20 -5.45 -20.99
C ALA A 58 -36.54 -4.73 -21.28
N SER A 59 -37.63 -5.34 -20.82
CA SER A 59 -38.96 -4.74 -20.70
C SER A 59 -38.94 -3.64 -19.62
N PRO A 60 -39.81 -2.60 -19.68
CA PRO A 60 -39.74 -1.44 -18.78
C PRO A 60 -40.19 -1.68 -17.32
N ASP A 61 -40.43 -2.92 -16.89
CA ASP A 61 -41.09 -3.23 -15.61
C ASP A 61 -40.27 -4.21 -14.73
N GLU A 62 -38.96 -4.04 -14.60
CA GLU A 62 -38.18 -4.76 -13.58
C GLU A 62 -38.07 -3.96 -12.27
N PRO A 63 -38.46 -4.53 -11.12
CA PRO A 63 -38.31 -3.86 -9.84
C PRO A 63 -36.82 -3.69 -9.52
N LEU A 64 -36.47 -2.52 -8.99
CA LEU A 64 -35.13 -2.23 -8.44
C LEU A 64 -34.84 -3.21 -7.30
N TYR A 65 -34.25 -4.36 -7.61
CA TYR A 65 -33.72 -5.27 -6.62
C TYR A 65 -32.67 -4.52 -5.83
N GLY A 66 -32.97 -4.31 -4.54
CA GLY A 66 -32.06 -3.73 -3.58
C GLY A 66 -30.73 -4.47 -3.63
N ARG A 67 -29.63 -3.70 -3.65
CA ARG A 67 -28.27 -4.20 -3.48
C ARG A 67 -28.30 -5.20 -2.31
N GLN A 68 -28.11 -6.49 -2.59
CA GLN A 68 -27.93 -7.45 -1.49
C GLN A 68 -26.78 -6.91 -0.64
N PRO A 69 -26.91 -6.86 0.69
CA PRO A 69 -25.77 -6.55 1.53
C PRO A 69 -24.67 -7.54 1.15
N GLU A 70 -23.52 -7.01 0.76
CA GLU A 70 -22.34 -7.83 0.52
C GLU A 70 -22.13 -8.69 1.78
N PRO A 71 -21.84 -9.99 1.63
CA PRO A 71 -21.61 -10.85 2.77
C PRO A 71 -20.49 -10.22 3.63
N PRO A 72 -20.63 -10.22 4.97
CA PRO A 72 -19.61 -9.66 5.83
C PRO A 72 -18.27 -10.34 5.52
N GLU A 73 -17.23 -9.54 5.32
CA GLU A 73 -15.92 -10.10 5.06
C GLU A 73 -15.49 -10.98 6.24
N PRO A 74 -14.83 -12.13 5.99
CA PRO A 74 -14.50 -13.06 7.05
C PRO A 74 -13.44 -12.48 8.00
N PRO A 75 -13.51 -12.75 9.32
CA PRO A 75 -12.49 -12.31 10.28
C PRO A 75 -11.07 -12.69 9.86
N LEU A 76 -10.11 -11.91 10.33
CA LEU A 76 -8.69 -12.20 10.25
C LEU A 76 -8.25 -13.03 11.46
N ARG A 77 -7.27 -13.91 11.27
CA ARG A 77 -6.65 -14.66 12.37
C ARG A 77 -5.20 -14.25 12.55
N LEU A 78 -4.90 -13.58 13.65
CA LEU A 78 -3.53 -13.27 14.06
C LEU A 78 -2.95 -14.48 14.76
N LEU A 79 -1.84 -15.01 14.26
CA LEU A 79 -1.28 -16.27 14.72
C LEU A 79 -0.08 -16.06 15.65
N GLY A 80 0.02 -16.90 16.68
CA GLY A 80 1.20 -16.98 17.54
C GLY A 80 1.52 -15.65 18.23
N CYS A 81 0.49 -14.92 18.66
CA CYS A 81 0.63 -13.63 19.29
C CYS A 81 1.15 -13.76 20.72
N THR A 82 2.11 -12.91 21.07
CA THR A 82 2.52 -12.67 22.46
C THR A 82 1.72 -11.49 23.01
N PRO A 83 0.73 -11.72 23.89
CA PRO A 83 -0.06 -10.64 24.46
C PRO A 83 0.77 -9.82 25.46
N LEU A 84 0.52 -8.52 25.49
CA LEU A 84 1.23 -7.54 26.30
C LEU A 84 0.23 -6.55 26.90
N GLY A 85 0.67 -5.78 27.89
CA GLY A 85 -0.06 -4.60 28.34
C GLY A 85 -1.49 -4.87 28.84
N ALA A 86 -2.42 -4.00 28.46
CA ALA A 86 -3.85 -4.15 28.76
C ALA A 86 -4.46 -5.43 28.17
N LEU A 87 -4.10 -5.81 26.95
CA LEU A 87 -4.63 -7.03 26.33
C LEU A 87 -4.29 -8.27 27.17
N GLN A 88 -3.04 -8.41 27.62
CA GLN A 88 -2.66 -9.54 28.48
C GLN A 88 -3.47 -9.62 29.78
N ARG A 89 -3.83 -8.46 30.36
CA ARG A 89 -4.67 -8.40 31.57
C ARG A 89 -6.10 -8.82 31.27
N ALA A 90 -6.69 -8.30 30.20
CA ALA A 90 -8.04 -8.64 29.76
C ALA A 90 -8.17 -10.16 29.49
N LEU A 91 -7.21 -10.74 28.76
CA LEU A 91 -7.17 -12.19 28.50
C LEU A 91 -7.06 -13.02 29.79
N ASN A 92 -6.23 -12.59 30.74
CA ASN A 92 -6.08 -13.29 32.03
C ASN A 92 -7.31 -13.15 32.93
N ALA A 93 -8.05 -12.04 32.80
CA ALA A 93 -9.30 -11.81 33.51
C ALA A 93 -10.50 -12.55 32.87
N GLY A 94 -10.33 -13.06 31.64
CA GLY A 94 -11.40 -13.71 30.88
C GLY A 94 -12.43 -12.72 30.34
N GLU A 95 -11.99 -11.51 30.00
CA GLU A 95 -12.85 -10.50 29.35
C GLU A 95 -13.25 -10.96 27.95
N GLU A 96 -14.52 -10.74 27.60
CA GLU A 96 -15.06 -11.06 26.27
C GLU A 96 -14.88 -9.89 25.28
N ASP A 97 -14.94 -8.66 25.79
CA ASP A 97 -14.64 -7.45 25.02
C ASP A 97 -13.14 -7.13 25.13
N LEU A 98 -12.42 -7.36 24.04
CA LEU A 98 -10.98 -7.13 23.96
C LEU A 98 -10.64 -5.74 23.38
N GLY A 99 -11.64 -5.02 22.88
CA GLY A 99 -11.52 -3.70 22.29
C GLY A 99 -10.99 -3.64 20.85
N HIS A 100 -10.70 -2.41 20.45
CA HIS A 100 -10.32 -2.01 19.10
C HIS A 100 -8.81 -2.02 18.91
N ALA A 101 -8.36 -2.48 17.75
CA ALA A 101 -6.95 -2.63 17.47
C ALA A 101 -6.55 -2.15 16.07
N LYS A 102 -5.31 -1.68 15.98
CA LYS A 102 -4.61 -1.36 14.74
C LYS A 102 -3.49 -2.37 14.52
N LEU A 103 -3.51 -3.04 13.38
CA LEU A 103 -2.49 -4.00 12.98
C LEU A 103 -1.46 -3.31 12.09
N LEU A 104 -0.19 -3.38 12.47
CA LEU A 104 0.94 -2.88 11.67
C LEU A 104 1.75 -4.03 11.11
N ARG A 105 2.16 -3.93 9.84
CA ARG A 105 3.21 -4.77 9.25
C ARG A 105 4.57 -4.32 9.78
N LEU A 106 5.40 -5.27 10.20
CA LEU A 106 6.78 -5.05 10.65
C LEU A 106 7.80 -5.48 9.59
N ASP A 107 9.00 -4.91 9.68
CA ASP A 107 10.21 -5.46 9.08
C ASP A 107 10.92 -6.43 10.05
N VAL A 108 12.00 -7.06 9.58
CA VAL A 108 12.79 -8.04 10.34
C VAL A 108 13.39 -7.47 11.63
N THR A 109 13.58 -6.14 11.71
CA THR A 109 14.12 -5.45 12.88
C THR A 109 13.03 -5.10 13.91
N GLY A 110 11.75 -5.31 13.55
CA GLY A 110 10.59 -4.94 14.35
C GLY A 110 10.16 -3.49 14.16
N ARG A 111 10.66 -2.78 13.14
CA ARG A 111 10.18 -1.43 12.79
C ARG A 111 8.89 -1.56 11.98
N ALA A 112 7.92 -0.68 12.27
CA ALA A 112 6.69 -0.62 11.49
C ALA A 112 6.98 -0.16 10.06
N VAL A 113 6.50 -0.96 9.10
CA VAL A 113 6.52 -0.66 7.66
C VAL A 113 5.26 0.10 7.29
N GLN A 114 4.08 -0.41 7.63
CA GLN A 114 2.82 0.21 7.25
C GLN A 114 1.66 -0.34 8.10
N THR A 115 0.60 0.46 8.28
CA THR A 115 -0.68 -0.07 8.77
C THR A 115 -1.22 -1.09 7.79
N ALA A 116 -1.60 -2.26 8.31
CA ALA A 116 -2.19 -3.33 7.53
C ALA A 116 -3.71 -3.21 7.53
N VAL A 117 -4.33 -3.21 8.70
CA VAL A 117 -5.78 -3.11 8.91
C VAL A 117 -6.09 -2.58 10.31
N GLU A 118 -7.31 -2.12 10.51
CA GLU A 118 -7.92 -1.74 11.78
C GLU A 118 -9.22 -2.53 11.97
N GLY A 119 -9.49 -2.92 13.22
CA GLY A 119 -10.65 -3.78 13.51
C GLY A 119 -10.88 -4.02 15.00
N GLU A 120 -11.92 -4.79 15.28
CA GLU A 120 -12.32 -5.21 16.62
C GLU A 120 -11.77 -6.60 16.92
N LEU A 121 -11.22 -6.80 18.13
CA LEU A 121 -10.84 -8.13 18.59
C LEU A 121 -12.05 -8.85 19.17
N THR A 122 -12.51 -9.89 18.47
CA THR A 122 -13.78 -10.56 18.80
C THR A 122 -13.62 -11.93 19.46
N ALA A 123 -12.45 -12.55 19.34
CA ALA A 123 -12.17 -13.84 19.98
C ALA A 123 -10.68 -14.10 20.14
N TRP A 124 -10.34 -15.06 21.01
CA TRP A 124 -8.99 -15.57 21.15
C TRP A 124 -8.97 -17.05 21.52
N MET A 125 -7.84 -17.71 21.27
CA MET A 125 -7.58 -19.09 21.73
C MET A 125 -6.09 -19.33 21.99
N PRO A 126 -5.72 -20.33 22.80
CA PRO A 126 -4.33 -20.77 22.90
C PRO A 126 -3.77 -21.15 21.52
N SER A 127 -2.56 -20.66 21.20
CA SER A 127 -1.94 -20.88 19.89
C SER A 127 -1.25 -22.24 19.79
N ALA A 128 -1.32 -22.85 18.61
CA ALA A 128 -0.53 -24.02 18.28
C ALA A 128 0.97 -23.71 18.10
N HIS A 129 1.36 -22.44 17.97
CA HIS A 129 2.74 -22.01 17.74
C HIS A 129 3.65 -22.14 18.96
N GLY A 130 3.08 -22.25 20.17
CA GLY A 130 3.88 -22.46 21.38
C GLY A 130 3.13 -22.15 22.68
N PRO A 131 3.65 -22.62 23.82
CA PRO A 131 3.05 -22.35 25.12
C PRO A 131 3.09 -20.84 25.44
N GLY A 132 1.98 -20.32 25.96
CA GLY A 132 1.85 -18.90 26.33
C GLY A 132 1.56 -17.95 25.16
N LEU A 133 1.51 -18.47 23.92
CA LEU A 133 1.06 -17.70 22.75
C LEU A 133 -0.46 -17.88 22.55
N VAL A 134 -1.08 -16.88 21.95
CA VAL A 134 -2.51 -16.89 21.61
C VAL A 134 -2.73 -16.60 20.13
N ASP A 135 -3.76 -17.18 19.54
CA ASP A 135 -4.28 -16.73 18.26
C ASP A 135 -5.45 -15.78 18.54
N LEU A 136 -5.50 -14.64 17.86
CA LEU A 136 -6.54 -13.61 18.01
C LEU A 136 -7.38 -13.54 16.74
N THR A 137 -8.68 -13.30 16.91
CA THR A 137 -9.62 -13.06 15.81
C THR A 137 -9.92 -11.58 15.75
N LEU A 138 -9.76 -10.98 14.57
CA LEU A 138 -9.98 -9.55 14.33
C LEU A 138 -11.00 -9.38 13.21
N ASP A 139 -12.10 -8.68 13.50
CA ASP A 139 -13.08 -8.28 12.50
C ASP A 139 -12.67 -6.90 11.94
N PRO A 140 -12.22 -6.82 10.68
CA PRO A 140 -11.72 -5.57 10.11
C PRO A 140 -12.87 -4.64 9.73
N TRP A 141 -12.71 -3.34 9.99
CA TRP A 141 -13.57 -2.29 9.42
C TRP A 141 -12.84 -1.43 8.39
N SER A 142 -11.50 -1.48 8.35
CA SER A 142 -10.72 -0.82 7.31
C SER A 142 -10.57 -1.71 6.09
N GLU A 143 -10.37 -1.10 4.93
CA GLU A 143 -10.00 -1.80 3.70
C GLU A 143 -8.77 -2.69 3.91
N ARG A 144 -8.81 -3.91 3.39
CA ARG A 144 -7.66 -4.81 3.41
C ARG A 144 -6.61 -4.39 2.39
N PRO A 145 -5.35 -4.76 2.61
CA PRO A 145 -4.34 -4.67 1.57
C PRO A 145 -4.71 -5.61 0.40
N PRO A 146 -4.50 -5.17 -0.86
CA PRO A 146 -4.72 -6.04 -2.01
C PRO A 146 -3.77 -7.24 -1.98
N SER A 147 -4.11 -8.32 -2.69
CA SER A 147 -3.24 -9.51 -2.81
C SER A 147 -1.79 -9.17 -3.21
N ALA A 148 -1.61 -8.19 -4.10
CA ALA A 148 -0.30 -7.73 -4.55
C ALA A 148 0.55 -7.07 -3.44
N ALA A 149 -0.06 -6.65 -2.32
CA ALA A 149 0.65 -6.07 -1.19
C ALA A 149 1.58 -7.08 -0.50
N SER A 150 1.26 -8.39 -0.56
CA SER A 150 2.11 -9.42 0.04
C SER A 150 3.51 -9.42 -0.56
N GLU A 151 3.61 -9.39 -1.89
CA GLU A 151 4.89 -9.33 -2.61
C GLU A 151 5.69 -8.07 -2.23
N VAL A 152 5.02 -6.91 -2.19
CA VAL A 152 5.66 -5.65 -1.80
C VAL A 152 6.18 -5.73 -0.37
N TRP A 153 5.38 -6.15 0.59
CA TRP A 153 5.82 -6.23 1.99
C TRP A 153 6.88 -7.30 2.23
N ASP A 154 6.99 -8.30 1.38
CA ASP A 154 8.10 -9.25 1.43
C ASP A 154 9.40 -8.63 0.90
N LEU A 155 9.33 -7.78 -0.13
CA LEU A 155 10.47 -6.98 -0.58
C LEU A 155 10.94 -5.95 0.46
N TRP A 156 10.02 -5.44 1.28
CA TRP A 156 10.30 -4.51 2.38
C TRP A 156 10.62 -5.21 3.71
N TRP A 157 10.64 -6.54 3.75
CA TRP A 157 10.87 -7.30 4.97
C TRP A 157 12.26 -7.04 5.58
N GLN A 158 13.28 -6.84 4.74
CA GLN A 158 14.63 -6.50 5.19
C GLN A 158 14.79 -5.01 5.55
N GLY A 159 13.67 -4.27 5.64
CA GLY A 159 13.63 -2.83 5.76
C GLY A 159 13.53 -2.15 4.39
N ARG A 160 13.81 -0.84 4.35
CA ARG A 160 13.73 -0.06 3.12
C ARG A 160 14.67 -0.65 2.04
N PRO A 161 14.19 -0.89 0.80
CA PRO A 161 15.01 -1.38 -0.29
C PRO A 161 16.27 -0.53 -0.50
N THR A 162 17.41 -1.20 -0.72
CA THR A 162 18.72 -0.55 -0.95
C THR A 162 19.21 -0.68 -2.39
N THR A 163 18.49 -1.45 -3.22
CA THR A 163 18.78 -1.64 -4.64
C THR A 163 17.62 -1.05 -5.45
N ALA A 164 17.94 -0.27 -6.48
CA ALA A 164 16.95 0.33 -7.37
C ALA A 164 16.16 -0.74 -8.13
N ASN A 165 14.97 -0.36 -8.61
CA ASN A 165 14.09 -1.18 -9.43
C ASN A 165 13.55 -2.46 -8.77
N ALA A 166 13.60 -2.57 -7.45
CA ALA A 166 12.99 -3.71 -6.75
C ALA A 166 11.46 -3.80 -7.01
N TRP A 167 10.80 -2.67 -7.26
CA TRP A 167 9.40 -2.58 -7.66
C TRP A 167 9.10 -3.09 -9.09
N ALA A 168 10.12 -3.30 -9.92
CA ALA A 168 9.93 -3.64 -11.33
C ALA A 168 9.32 -5.03 -11.54
N GLY A 169 9.54 -5.95 -10.59
CA GLY A 169 8.96 -7.30 -10.62
C GLY A 169 7.46 -7.32 -10.31
N CYS A 170 6.95 -6.31 -9.61
CA CYS A 170 5.56 -6.25 -9.20
C CYS A 170 4.61 -6.03 -10.39
N GLY A 171 3.36 -6.47 -10.27
CA GLY A 171 2.29 -6.04 -11.18
C GLY A 171 1.87 -4.56 -11.01
N PRO A 172 0.98 -4.02 -11.85
CA PRO A 172 0.52 -2.63 -11.74
C PRO A 172 -0.09 -2.27 -10.37
N GLU A 173 -0.87 -3.18 -9.78
CA GLU A 173 -1.44 -3.02 -8.43
C GLU A 173 -0.35 -3.05 -7.35
N GLY A 174 0.64 -3.94 -7.49
CA GLY A 174 1.80 -4.00 -6.61
C GLY A 174 2.64 -2.72 -6.68
N ARG A 175 2.85 -2.14 -7.86
CA ARG A 175 3.50 -0.82 -8.01
C ARG A 175 2.70 0.31 -7.37
N ALA A 176 1.37 0.30 -7.51
CA ALA A 176 0.50 1.26 -6.82
C ALA A 176 0.63 1.16 -5.30
N PHE A 177 0.70 -0.07 -4.79
CA PHE A 177 0.89 -0.35 -3.36
C PHE A 177 2.30 0.06 -2.90
N TRP A 178 3.34 -0.23 -3.70
CA TRP A 178 4.72 0.18 -3.46
C TRP A 178 4.84 1.68 -3.22
N LEU A 179 4.19 2.51 -4.04
CA LEU A 179 4.19 3.97 -3.86
C LEU A 179 3.60 4.40 -2.51
N ARG A 180 2.54 3.72 -2.03
CA ARG A 180 1.99 3.96 -0.68
C ARG A 180 2.99 3.57 0.40
N THR A 181 3.60 2.41 0.28
CA THR A 181 4.62 1.93 1.23
C THR A 181 5.83 2.88 1.26
N ALA A 182 6.31 3.34 0.10
CA ALA A 182 7.41 4.29 -0.02
C ALA A 182 7.07 5.66 0.62
N ALA A 183 5.84 6.16 0.43
CA ALA A 183 5.39 7.43 1.02
C ALA A 183 5.41 7.40 2.56
N VAL A 184 4.93 6.30 3.15
CA VAL A 184 4.93 6.07 4.60
C VAL A 184 6.34 5.93 5.16
N ASN A 185 7.24 5.28 4.41
CA ASN A 185 8.63 5.01 4.82
C ASN A 185 9.64 6.04 4.31
N ARG A 186 9.18 7.20 3.82
CA ARG A 186 10.08 8.26 3.36
C ARG A 186 10.96 8.73 4.51
N ALA A 187 12.17 9.16 4.18
CA ALA A 187 13.08 9.77 5.14
C ALA A 187 12.63 11.20 5.45
N ALA A 188 11.58 11.35 6.24
CA ALA A 188 11.03 12.65 6.61
C ALA A 188 12.07 13.53 7.30
N GLY A 189 12.09 14.82 6.95
CA GLY A 189 13.01 15.80 7.54
C GLY A 189 14.42 15.78 6.95
N GLN A 190 14.69 14.96 5.93
CA GLN A 190 15.89 15.16 5.11
C GLN A 190 15.76 16.45 4.31
N PRO A 191 16.83 17.27 4.23
CA PRO A 191 16.81 18.47 3.41
C PRO A 191 16.71 18.08 1.95
N ASP A 192 16.01 18.89 1.18
CA ASP A 192 15.97 18.76 -0.27
C ASP A 192 17.37 18.86 -0.88
N THR A 193 17.62 18.13 -1.96
CA THR A 193 18.78 18.40 -2.81
C THR A 193 18.70 19.82 -3.37
N PRO A 194 19.83 20.54 -3.54
CA PRO A 194 19.81 21.93 -3.99
C PRO A 194 19.11 22.14 -5.34
N ALA A 195 18.54 23.33 -5.53
CA ALA A 195 18.01 23.72 -6.84
C ALA A 195 19.10 23.65 -7.91
N GLY A 196 18.72 23.23 -9.12
CA GLY A 196 19.62 22.96 -10.25
C GLY A 196 20.27 21.58 -10.22
N THR A 197 19.96 20.74 -9.23
CA THR A 197 20.44 19.35 -9.20
C THR A 197 19.94 18.59 -10.43
N THR A 198 20.78 17.69 -10.94
CA THR A 198 20.41 16.77 -12.02
C THR A 198 20.10 15.40 -11.42
N HIS A 199 18.88 14.93 -11.64
CA HIS A 199 18.43 13.59 -11.25
C HIS A 199 18.40 12.68 -12.49
N HIS A 200 18.71 11.40 -12.29
CA HIS A 200 18.72 10.39 -13.35
C HIS A 200 17.63 9.37 -13.09
N LEU A 201 16.65 9.31 -13.98
CA LEU A 201 15.55 8.36 -13.97
C LEU A 201 15.90 7.18 -14.88
N ASP A 202 15.84 5.97 -14.32
CA ASP A 202 15.98 4.71 -15.04
C ASP A 202 14.63 4.28 -15.61
N GLY A 203 14.44 4.45 -16.93
CA GLY A 203 13.18 4.21 -17.62
C GLY A 203 12.93 2.77 -18.04
N ARG A 204 13.90 1.85 -17.87
CA ARG A 204 13.86 0.48 -18.42
C ARG A 204 12.64 -0.33 -17.98
N HIS A 205 12.07 0.01 -16.82
CA HIS A 205 10.93 -0.67 -16.21
C HIS A 205 9.66 0.19 -16.16
N VAL A 206 9.65 1.37 -16.80
CA VAL A 206 8.50 2.28 -16.83
C VAL A 206 7.50 1.80 -17.89
N THR A 207 6.69 0.80 -17.53
CA THR A 207 5.71 0.18 -18.42
C THR A 207 4.27 0.63 -18.17
N ASP A 208 4.02 1.33 -17.06
CA ASP A 208 2.75 1.95 -16.70
C ASP A 208 2.97 3.21 -15.86
N GLU A 209 1.88 3.92 -15.55
CA GLU A 209 1.90 5.18 -14.77
C GLU A 209 2.57 4.99 -13.40
N HIS A 210 2.23 3.94 -12.65
CA HIS A 210 2.83 3.70 -11.34
C HIS A 210 4.33 3.39 -11.45
N GLY A 211 4.75 2.69 -12.51
CA GLY A 211 6.16 2.45 -12.81
C GLY A 211 6.93 3.74 -13.03
N PHE A 212 6.32 4.74 -13.68
CA PHE A 212 6.93 6.07 -13.82
C PHE A 212 7.16 6.73 -12.46
N PHE A 213 6.14 6.76 -11.60
CA PHE A 213 6.26 7.37 -10.28
C PHE A 213 7.23 6.63 -9.37
N CYS A 214 7.32 5.29 -9.48
CA CYS A 214 8.34 4.51 -8.76
C CYS A 214 9.76 4.90 -9.21
N ALA A 215 10.00 4.95 -10.53
CA ALA A 215 11.29 5.33 -11.08
C ALA A 215 11.67 6.78 -10.71
N LEU A 216 10.71 7.71 -10.75
CA LEU A 216 10.92 9.10 -10.34
C LEU A 216 11.24 9.22 -8.85
N GLY A 217 10.51 8.51 -8.00
CA GLY A 217 10.76 8.43 -6.57
C GLY A 217 12.18 7.94 -6.26
N GLU A 218 12.66 6.94 -6.99
CA GLU A 218 14.02 6.43 -6.83
C GLU A 218 15.09 7.37 -7.38
N ALA A 219 14.81 8.07 -8.49
CA ALA A 219 15.71 9.07 -9.07
C ALA A 219 15.98 10.25 -8.13
N VAL A 220 14.96 10.65 -7.36
CA VAL A 220 15.05 11.78 -6.43
C VAL A 220 15.55 11.33 -5.05
N ASN A 221 14.97 10.27 -4.50
CA ASN A 221 15.14 9.90 -3.09
C ASN A 221 15.89 8.58 -2.85
N GLY A 222 16.48 8.01 -3.90
CA GLY A 222 17.18 6.73 -3.86
C GLY A 222 16.23 5.52 -3.77
N PRO A 223 16.76 4.29 -3.72
CA PRO A 223 15.97 3.06 -3.72
C PRO A 223 14.78 3.05 -2.74
N GLY A 224 13.62 2.56 -3.22
CA GLY A 224 12.36 2.63 -2.47
C GLY A 224 11.90 4.06 -2.14
N GLY A 225 12.38 5.05 -2.87
CA GLY A 225 12.06 6.47 -2.69
C GLY A 225 10.67 6.83 -3.20
N TYR A 226 10.13 7.93 -2.66
CA TYR A 226 8.82 8.46 -3.02
C TYR A 226 8.96 9.89 -3.51
N PHE A 227 8.33 10.23 -4.64
CA PHE A 227 8.25 11.59 -5.15
C PHE A 227 6.95 11.77 -5.95
N GLY A 228 5.83 11.53 -5.28
CA GLY A 228 4.49 11.48 -5.88
C GLY A 228 4.07 10.08 -6.32
N ARG A 229 2.78 9.91 -6.52
CA ARG A 229 2.11 8.67 -6.97
C ARG A 229 1.09 8.90 -8.09
N ASP A 230 0.77 10.16 -8.33
CA ASP A 230 -0.11 10.70 -9.35
C ASP A 230 0.33 12.16 -9.60
N LEU A 231 -0.28 12.85 -10.57
CA LEU A 231 0.11 14.22 -10.91
C LEU A 231 -0.13 15.22 -9.77
N ASP A 232 -1.18 15.02 -8.97
CA ASP A 232 -1.54 15.93 -7.88
C ASP A 232 -0.50 15.85 -6.76
N THR A 233 -0.17 14.64 -6.31
CA THR A 233 0.88 14.41 -5.30
C THR A 233 2.28 14.72 -5.81
N LEU A 234 2.53 14.61 -7.13
CA LEU A 234 3.75 15.11 -7.74
C LEU A 234 3.85 16.64 -7.62
N ASP A 235 2.76 17.37 -7.87
CA ASP A 235 2.76 18.83 -7.74
C ASP A 235 3.03 19.30 -6.30
N GLU A 236 2.52 18.55 -5.32
CA GLU A 236 2.88 18.76 -3.91
C GLU A 236 4.37 18.54 -3.66
N CYS A 237 4.94 17.46 -4.20
CA CYS A 237 6.37 17.16 -4.06
C CYS A 237 7.26 18.24 -4.70
N LEU A 238 6.84 18.77 -5.86
CA LEU A 238 7.54 19.83 -6.58
C LEU A 238 7.55 21.18 -5.86
N ASN A 239 6.71 21.38 -4.82
CA ASN A 239 6.75 22.57 -3.98
C ASN A 239 7.86 22.52 -2.90
N GLY A 240 8.64 21.42 -2.83
CA GLY A 240 9.75 21.24 -1.92
C GLY A 240 9.37 20.57 -0.59
N GLY A 241 10.38 20.14 0.16
CA GLY A 241 10.25 19.36 1.40
C GLY A 241 10.09 17.85 1.17
N TRP A 242 10.29 17.39 -0.06
CA TRP A 242 10.05 16.00 -0.49
C TRP A 242 11.27 15.36 -1.16
N GLY A 243 12.45 15.99 -1.12
CA GLY A 243 13.71 15.41 -1.57
C GLY A 243 14.46 16.23 -2.60
N ALA A 244 13.79 17.13 -3.31
CA ALA A 244 14.41 17.98 -4.33
C ALA A 244 13.85 19.41 -4.27
N ALA A 245 14.76 20.39 -4.24
CA ALA A 245 14.41 21.78 -4.31
C ALA A 245 14.23 22.17 -5.78
N TRP A 246 13.20 22.96 -6.02
CA TRP A 246 12.85 23.43 -7.35
C TRP A 246 13.66 24.69 -7.73
N PRO A 247 14.02 24.90 -9.02
CA PRO A 247 13.88 24.00 -10.17
C PRO A 247 14.99 22.95 -10.24
N PHE A 248 14.81 21.85 -10.99
CA PHE A 248 15.83 20.82 -11.20
C PHE A 248 15.78 20.22 -12.62
N THR A 249 16.81 19.44 -12.98
CA THR A 249 16.92 18.73 -14.27
C THR A 249 16.66 17.24 -14.07
N LEU A 250 15.88 16.62 -14.97
CA LEU A 250 15.61 15.19 -14.98
C LEU A 250 16.13 14.57 -16.28
N ILE A 251 17.18 13.77 -16.21
CA ILE A 251 17.64 12.94 -17.33
C ILE A 251 16.86 11.63 -17.28
N TRP A 252 16.03 11.37 -18.30
CA TRP A 252 15.21 10.18 -18.38
C TRP A 252 15.83 9.21 -19.38
N HIS A 253 16.53 8.19 -18.88
CA HIS A 253 17.15 7.14 -19.70
C HIS A 253 16.11 6.09 -20.12
N ASP A 254 16.24 5.54 -21.33
CA ASP A 254 15.34 4.51 -21.86
C ASP A 254 13.88 4.98 -21.89
N ALA A 255 13.68 6.27 -22.20
CA ALA A 255 12.37 6.91 -22.23
C ALA A 255 11.47 6.38 -23.36
N ASP A 256 12.05 5.71 -24.36
CA ASP A 256 11.35 5.02 -25.44
C ASP A 256 10.47 3.88 -24.91
N VAL A 257 10.86 3.20 -23.83
CA VAL A 257 10.04 2.18 -23.16
C VAL A 257 8.71 2.78 -22.71
N ALA A 258 8.77 3.88 -21.96
CA ALA A 258 7.58 4.59 -21.49
C ALA A 258 6.77 5.15 -22.65
N ARG A 259 7.43 5.75 -23.65
CA ARG A 259 6.75 6.27 -24.86
C ARG A 259 5.99 5.20 -25.62
N ALA A 260 6.51 3.97 -25.68
CA ALA A 260 5.87 2.85 -26.36
C ALA A 260 4.72 2.22 -25.55
N ARG A 261 4.74 2.32 -24.23
CA ARG A 261 3.81 1.61 -23.33
C ARG A 261 2.71 2.51 -22.77
N LEU A 262 3.03 3.74 -22.41
CA LEU A 262 2.08 4.69 -21.84
C LEU A 262 1.15 5.23 -22.92
N GLY A 263 -0.15 5.06 -22.73
CA GLY A 263 -1.17 5.47 -23.70
C GLY A 263 -1.42 4.47 -24.85
N ALA A 264 -0.73 3.33 -24.91
CA ALA A 264 -0.94 2.29 -25.94
C ALA A 264 -2.31 1.60 -25.86
N ALA A 265 -3.01 1.67 -24.72
CA ALA A 265 -4.38 1.17 -24.56
C ALA A 265 -5.45 1.97 -25.34
N ARG A 266 -5.06 3.07 -26.02
CA ARG A 266 -5.95 3.92 -26.84
C ARG A 266 -6.57 3.21 -28.07
N GLY A 267 -6.25 1.94 -28.35
CA GLY A 267 -6.68 1.24 -29.57
C GLY A 267 -7.35 -0.14 -29.38
N HIS A 268 -7.63 -0.59 -28.16
CA HIS A 268 -8.30 -1.89 -27.95
C HIS A 268 -9.83 -1.71 -27.88
N PRO A 269 -10.64 -2.36 -28.74
CA PRO A 269 -12.09 -2.17 -28.78
C PRO A 269 -12.82 -2.62 -27.50
N ASP A 270 -12.20 -3.46 -26.67
CA ASP A 270 -12.75 -3.94 -25.38
C ASP A 270 -12.24 -3.19 -24.13
N ALA A 271 -11.63 -2.00 -24.28
CA ALA A 271 -11.27 -1.21 -23.11
C ALA A 271 -12.52 -0.56 -22.49
N THR A 272 -13.23 -1.30 -21.63
CA THR A 272 -14.29 -0.74 -20.79
C THR A 272 -13.68 0.36 -19.91
N PRO A 273 -14.18 1.60 -19.98
CA PRO A 273 -13.70 2.66 -19.11
C PRO A 273 -14.05 2.32 -17.66
N HIS A 274 -13.04 2.12 -16.81
CA HIS A 274 -13.22 2.21 -15.38
C HIS A 274 -13.67 3.65 -15.04
N PRO A 275 -14.67 3.87 -14.18
CA PRO A 275 -15.05 5.21 -13.74
C PRO A 275 -13.94 5.78 -12.85
N GLY A 276 -12.95 6.40 -13.49
CA GLY A 276 -11.75 6.96 -12.88
C GLY A 276 -10.98 7.78 -13.91
N ARG A 277 -10.16 8.72 -13.41
CA ARG A 277 -9.27 9.52 -14.25
C ARG A 277 -8.38 8.59 -15.07
N ARG A 278 -8.31 8.82 -16.38
CA ARG A 278 -7.45 8.06 -17.28
C ARG A 278 -5.97 8.29 -16.90
N PRO A 279 -5.12 7.25 -16.89
CA PRO A 279 -3.68 7.40 -16.75
C PRO A 279 -3.09 8.33 -17.83
N PRO A 280 -2.17 9.24 -17.47
CA PRO A 280 -1.48 10.10 -18.41
C PRO A 280 -0.62 9.26 -19.36
N ASP A 281 -0.56 9.67 -20.62
CA ASP A 281 0.43 9.15 -21.55
C ASP A 281 1.80 9.83 -21.35
N PHE A 282 2.79 9.34 -22.10
CA PHE A 282 4.16 9.83 -22.01
C PHE A 282 4.30 11.33 -22.32
N GLU A 283 3.56 11.85 -23.31
CA GLU A 283 3.66 13.27 -23.69
C GLU A 283 2.95 14.15 -22.65
N GLU A 284 1.86 13.68 -22.06
CA GLU A 284 1.18 14.32 -20.93
C GLU A 284 2.10 14.42 -19.70
N LEU A 285 2.86 13.37 -19.39
CA LEU A 285 3.86 13.39 -18.31
C LEU A 285 4.98 14.41 -18.57
N LEU A 286 5.53 14.42 -19.80
CA LEU A 286 6.56 15.41 -20.17
C LEU A 286 6.03 16.84 -20.09
N ALA A 287 4.84 17.09 -20.62
CA ALA A 287 4.21 18.40 -20.60
C ALA A 287 3.94 18.87 -19.17
N HIS A 288 3.52 17.96 -18.28
CA HIS A 288 3.29 18.28 -16.86
C HIS A 288 4.58 18.72 -16.17
N LEU A 289 5.65 17.92 -16.29
CA LEU A 289 6.96 18.25 -15.69
C LEU A 289 7.53 19.56 -16.25
N ALA A 290 7.45 19.75 -17.56
CA ALA A 290 7.91 20.99 -18.22
C ALA A 290 7.08 22.21 -17.82
N GLY A 291 5.76 22.05 -17.67
CA GLY A 291 4.85 23.09 -17.17
C GLY A 291 5.16 23.51 -15.73
N ARG A 292 5.78 22.61 -14.97
CA ARG A 292 6.34 22.87 -13.65
C ARG A 292 7.83 23.21 -13.70
N ALA A 293 8.37 23.65 -14.84
CA ALA A 293 9.77 24.04 -15.08
C ALA A 293 10.85 23.04 -14.62
N VAL A 294 10.52 21.74 -14.63
CA VAL A 294 11.53 20.69 -14.61
C VAL A 294 12.12 20.58 -16.01
N ASP A 295 13.44 20.71 -16.14
CA ASP A 295 14.13 20.49 -17.42
C ASP A 295 14.26 18.98 -17.66
N VAL A 296 13.31 18.40 -18.42
CA VAL A 296 13.29 16.96 -18.72
C VAL A 296 14.04 16.69 -20.03
N ARG A 297 15.04 15.82 -19.96
CA ARG A 297 15.86 15.39 -21.10
C ARG A 297 15.72 13.88 -21.30
N PRO A 298 14.77 13.42 -22.13
CA PRO A 298 14.65 12.02 -22.47
C PRO A 298 15.80 11.60 -23.40
N VAL A 299 16.50 10.52 -23.05
CA VAL A 299 17.66 9.97 -23.78
C VAL A 299 17.53 8.47 -24.01
#